data_AF-A0A938DI60-F1
#
_entry.id   AF-A0A938DI60-F1
#
_cell.length_a   1.000
_cell.length_b   1.000
_cell.length_c   1.000
_cell.angle_alpha   90.00
_cell.angle_beta   90.00
_cell.angle_gamma   90.00
#
_symmetry.space_group_name_H-M   'P 1'
#
loop_
_entity.id
_entity.type
_entity.pdbx_description
1 polymer ?
#
loop_
_entity_poly.entity_id
_entity_poly.type
_entity_poly.pdbx_seq_one_letter_code
_entity_poly.pdbx_strand_id
1 'polypeptide(L)'
;MKKYAVEARRVEILEATCEVVIERGFAGTRVADVAKRLNVSNSLIHYHFDSKEALLAAAFEYYARKDLAEMERDIELGASATAQLWRLIESYVPEGSDDVEWMLWIDAWGEALRNPLMKSISQQLDEQSITFLERVLRRGNDTGEFRCEQPRLSAMRITAMIDGLAVQFAAHEGVVKRKELMRTLRALAAFETGLSPDDIRDGRRNTKPLTPKSATVANNAANAQATTGTAPTAITDAALRQLLAIVADAQLRGDVSTWLAHWLATGDLQMSDGSHAKGTDQLADTFAKHYSADRWTLQSPEVVLFSVDETAGTATGRVTVTERFQRKSGALGSRIATLHDRYERGPQGWLIAARRYEVLD
;
A
#
# COMPACT_ATOMS: atom_id res chain seq x y z
N MET A 1 41.18 -20.08 -24.56
CA MET A 1 41.37 -18.61 -24.78
C MET A 1 40.35 -18.01 -25.75
N LYS A 2 40.12 -18.54 -26.97
CA LYS A 2 39.25 -17.91 -27.99
C LYS A 2 37.79 -17.67 -27.53
N LYS A 3 37.17 -18.62 -26.81
CA LYS A 3 35.81 -18.48 -26.27
C LYS A 3 35.68 -17.35 -25.23
N TYR A 4 36.68 -17.19 -24.36
CA TYR A 4 36.71 -16.12 -23.35
C TYR A 4 36.81 -14.73 -23.97
N ALA A 5 37.59 -14.57 -25.04
CA ALA A 5 37.70 -13.30 -25.76
C ALA A 5 36.40 -12.92 -26.49
N VAL A 6 35.67 -13.90 -27.02
CA VAL A 6 34.35 -13.69 -27.65
C VAL A 6 33.31 -13.28 -26.63
N GLU A 7 33.28 -13.93 -25.45
CA GLU A 7 32.33 -13.57 -24.39
C GLU A 7 32.62 -12.19 -23.80
N ALA A 8 33.90 -11.89 -23.52
CA ALA A 8 34.30 -10.56 -23.05
C ALA A 8 33.92 -9.46 -24.06
N ARG A 9 34.13 -9.72 -25.36
CA ARG A 9 33.71 -8.77 -26.40
C ARG A 9 32.20 -8.60 -26.45
N ARG A 10 31.43 -9.68 -26.25
CA ARG A 10 29.98 -9.60 -26.21
C ARG A 10 29.52 -8.69 -25.06
N VAL A 11 30.10 -8.85 -23.87
CA VAL A 11 29.81 -8.00 -22.70
C VAL A 11 30.15 -6.53 -22.97
N GLU A 12 31.32 -6.23 -23.54
CA GLU A 12 31.70 -4.86 -23.91
C GLU A 12 30.69 -4.21 -24.88
N ILE A 13 30.17 -5.00 -25.84
CA ILE A 13 29.12 -4.53 -26.76
C ILE A 13 27.82 -4.22 -26.01
N LEU A 14 27.42 -5.04 -25.05
CA LEU A 14 26.21 -4.79 -24.26
C LEU A 14 26.35 -3.54 -23.40
N GLU A 15 27.49 -3.36 -22.71
CA GLU A 15 27.76 -2.19 -21.88
C GLU A 15 27.76 -0.89 -22.71
N ALA A 16 28.46 -0.88 -23.84
CA ALA A 16 28.45 0.27 -24.74
C ALA A 16 27.06 0.53 -25.35
N THR A 17 26.25 -0.51 -25.55
CA THR A 17 24.86 -0.35 -26.00
C THR A 17 24.02 0.33 -24.93
N CYS A 18 24.13 -0.09 -23.67
CA CYS A 18 23.43 0.57 -22.56
C CYS A 18 23.76 2.05 -22.49
N GLU A 19 25.03 2.44 -22.57
CA GLU A 19 25.43 3.85 -22.57
C GLU A 19 24.78 4.66 -23.71
N VAL A 20 24.79 4.11 -24.92
CA VAL A 20 24.18 4.77 -26.08
C VAL A 20 22.66 4.88 -25.92
N VAL A 21 22.03 3.85 -25.34
CA VAL A 21 20.59 3.85 -25.02
C VAL A 21 20.26 4.92 -23.99
N ILE A 22 21.05 5.07 -22.93
CA ILE A 22 20.85 6.10 -21.91
C ILE A 22 20.90 7.51 -22.54
N GLU A 23 21.79 7.73 -23.49
CA GLU A 23 21.93 9.01 -24.17
C GLU A 23 20.83 9.31 -25.21
N ARG A 24 20.22 8.28 -25.81
CA ARG A 24 19.39 8.42 -27.03
C ARG A 24 18.03 7.74 -27.00
N GLY A 25 17.76 6.99 -25.95
CA GLY A 25 16.67 6.03 -25.85
C GLY A 25 16.81 4.84 -26.81
N PHE A 26 15.93 3.85 -26.66
CA PHE A 26 15.90 2.64 -27.51
C PHE A 26 15.60 2.97 -28.98
N ALA A 27 14.63 3.86 -29.21
CA ALA A 27 14.22 4.24 -30.55
C ALA A 27 15.36 4.97 -31.30
N GLY A 28 16.07 5.87 -30.63
CA GLY A 28 17.15 6.69 -31.20
C GLY A 28 18.48 5.97 -31.41
N THR A 29 18.68 4.83 -30.75
CA THR A 29 19.93 4.05 -30.84
C THR A 29 20.05 3.32 -32.17
N ARG A 30 21.21 3.40 -32.85
CA ARG A 30 21.54 2.59 -34.03
C ARG A 30 22.75 1.70 -33.75
N VAL A 31 22.84 0.55 -34.43
CA VAL A 31 24.01 -0.34 -34.38
C VAL A 31 25.32 0.41 -34.70
N ALA A 32 25.26 1.37 -35.63
CA ALA A 32 26.39 2.21 -35.98
C ALA A 32 26.86 3.14 -34.85
N ASP A 33 25.94 3.57 -33.97
CA ASP A 33 26.31 4.40 -32.81
C ASP A 33 27.11 3.58 -31.79
N VAL A 34 26.70 2.32 -31.55
CA VAL A 34 27.42 1.37 -30.68
C VAL A 34 28.79 1.00 -31.25
N ALA A 35 28.84 0.68 -32.55
CA ALA A 35 30.10 0.37 -33.23
C ALA A 35 31.08 1.55 -33.14
N LYS A 36 30.57 2.79 -33.33
CA LYS A 36 31.35 4.01 -33.19
C LYS A 36 31.84 4.20 -31.75
N ARG A 37 31.00 3.98 -30.74
CA ARG A 37 31.37 4.07 -29.31
C ARG A 37 32.55 3.17 -28.98
N LEU A 38 32.55 1.95 -29.49
CA LEU A 38 33.61 0.96 -29.26
C LEU A 38 34.79 1.06 -30.22
N ASN A 39 34.75 1.96 -31.20
CA ASN A 39 35.72 2.05 -32.29
C ASN A 39 35.91 0.70 -33.03
N VAL A 40 34.80 0.04 -33.37
CA VAL A 40 34.77 -1.24 -34.10
C VAL A 40 33.92 -1.13 -35.36
N SER A 41 33.95 -2.16 -36.21
CA SER A 41 33.10 -2.23 -37.40
C SER A 41 31.67 -2.65 -37.05
N ASN A 42 30.68 -2.20 -37.84
CA ASN A 42 29.30 -2.69 -37.73
C ASN A 42 29.22 -4.22 -37.91
N SER A 43 30.06 -4.77 -38.79
CA SER A 43 30.15 -6.22 -39.02
C SER A 43 30.54 -7.00 -37.76
N LEU A 44 31.35 -6.42 -36.87
CA LEU A 44 31.67 -7.05 -35.59
C LEU A 44 30.44 -7.12 -34.68
N ILE A 45 29.62 -6.06 -34.64
CA ILE A 45 28.39 -6.08 -33.84
C ILE A 45 27.41 -7.13 -34.38
N HIS A 46 27.23 -7.17 -35.71
CA HIS A 46 26.38 -8.17 -36.37
C HIS A 46 26.89 -9.61 -36.24
N TYR A 47 28.18 -9.82 -35.99
CA TYR A 47 28.70 -11.14 -35.65
C TYR A 47 28.20 -11.66 -34.29
N HIS A 48 27.88 -10.76 -33.36
CA HIS A 48 27.38 -11.10 -32.03
C HIS A 48 25.86 -11.02 -31.89
N PHE A 49 25.19 -10.19 -32.71
CA PHE A 49 23.76 -9.91 -32.61
C PHE A 49 23.11 -9.83 -34.00
N ASP A 50 22.09 -10.67 -34.22
CA ASP A 50 21.45 -10.81 -35.53
C ASP A 50 20.68 -9.56 -35.98
N SER A 51 20.23 -8.73 -35.04
CA SER A 51 19.48 -7.51 -35.34
C SER A 51 19.69 -6.41 -34.29
N LYS A 52 19.23 -5.19 -34.59
CA LYS A 52 19.21 -4.07 -33.63
C LYS A 52 18.36 -4.46 -32.41
N GLU A 53 17.21 -5.08 -32.64
CA GLU A 53 16.26 -5.50 -31.62
C GLU A 53 16.88 -6.55 -30.69
N ALA A 54 17.62 -7.52 -31.27
CA ALA A 54 18.36 -8.52 -30.50
C ALA A 54 19.47 -7.90 -29.64
N LEU A 55 20.20 -6.92 -30.19
CA LEU A 55 21.23 -6.18 -29.45
C LEU A 55 20.62 -5.40 -28.28
N LEU A 56 19.55 -4.63 -28.53
CA LEU A 56 18.89 -3.82 -27.51
C LEU A 56 18.27 -4.66 -26.39
N ALA A 57 17.58 -5.74 -26.75
CA ALA A 57 16.97 -6.64 -25.76
C ALA A 57 18.03 -7.33 -24.90
N ALA A 58 19.13 -7.79 -25.50
CA ALA A 58 20.24 -8.38 -24.77
C ALA A 58 20.99 -7.37 -23.87
N ALA A 59 21.09 -6.10 -24.30
CA ALA A 59 21.72 -5.05 -23.51
C ALA A 59 20.87 -4.71 -22.28
N PHE A 60 19.57 -4.55 -22.47
CA PHE A 60 18.62 -4.40 -21.38
C PHE A 60 18.67 -5.58 -20.40
N GLU A 61 18.60 -6.81 -20.90
CA GLU A 61 18.66 -8.01 -20.07
C GLU A 61 19.95 -8.06 -19.23
N TYR A 62 21.09 -7.76 -19.85
CA TYR A 62 22.38 -7.74 -19.16
C TYR A 62 22.41 -6.71 -18.04
N TYR A 63 21.96 -5.48 -18.33
CA TYR A 63 21.91 -4.41 -17.36
C TYR A 63 20.94 -4.72 -16.21
N ALA A 64 19.69 -5.04 -16.52
CA ALA A 64 18.65 -5.29 -15.53
C ALA A 64 18.98 -6.50 -14.63
N ARG A 65 19.56 -7.58 -15.17
CA ARG A 65 19.99 -8.73 -14.34
C ARG A 65 21.14 -8.37 -13.41
N LYS A 66 22.10 -7.57 -13.88
CA LYS A 66 23.22 -7.12 -13.05
C LYS A 66 22.71 -6.25 -11.91
N ASP A 67 21.83 -5.31 -12.23
CA ASP A 67 21.23 -4.39 -11.28
C ASP A 67 20.38 -5.12 -10.23
N LEU A 68 19.44 -5.97 -10.67
CA LEU A 68 18.64 -6.81 -9.76
C LEU A 68 19.54 -7.66 -8.84
N ALA A 69 20.64 -8.22 -9.34
CA ALA A 69 21.56 -9.00 -8.53
C ALA A 69 22.37 -8.15 -7.53
N GLU A 70 22.64 -6.88 -7.81
CA GLU A 70 23.26 -5.93 -6.88
C GLU A 70 22.26 -5.52 -5.79
N MET A 71 21.03 -5.22 -6.20
CA MET A 71 19.93 -4.86 -5.33
C MET A 71 19.54 -6.00 -4.38
N GLU A 72 19.37 -7.23 -4.89
CA GLU A 72 19.09 -8.43 -4.08
C GLU A 72 20.16 -8.62 -2.99
N ARG A 73 21.45 -8.44 -3.34
CA ARG A 73 22.56 -8.54 -2.38
C ARG A 73 22.50 -7.48 -1.29
N ASP A 74 22.23 -6.21 -1.61
CA ASP A 74 22.13 -5.16 -0.59
C ASP A 74 20.92 -5.38 0.33
N ILE A 75 19.79 -5.81 -0.24
CA ILE A 75 18.59 -6.12 0.52
C ILE A 75 18.86 -7.28 1.47
N GLU A 76 19.54 -8.34 1.03
CA GLU A 76 19.90 -9.48 1.88
C GLU A 76 20.77 -9.11 3.10
N LEU A 77 21.50 -7.99 3.07
CA LEU A 77 22.23 -7.45 4.24
C LEU A 77 21.31 -6.94 5.35
N GLY A 78 20.00 -6.80 5.09
CA GLY A 78 19.00 -6.44 6.09
C GLY A 78 18.85 -7.51 7.18
N ALA A 79 19.13 -7.13 8.43
CA ALA A 79 19.13 -8.04 9.57
C ALA A 79 17.75 -8.68 9.89
N SER A 80 16.65 -8.02 9.54
CA SER A 80 15.28 -8.47 9.78
C SER A 80 14.45 -8.38 8.49
N ALA A 81 13.31 -9.06 8.42
CA ALA A 81 12.44 -8.98 7.24
C ALA A 81 11.94 -7.54 7.03
N THR A 82 11.66 -6.82 8.12
CA THR A 82 11.30 -5.40 8.09
C THR A 82 12.41 -4.54 7.47
N ALA A 83 13.67 -4.78 7.83
CA ALA A 83 14.81 -4.07 7.26
C ALA A 83 15.01 -4.38 5.77
N GLN A 84 14.80 -5.64 5.37
CA GLN A 84 14.83 -6.04 3.96
C GLN A 84 13.74 -5.36 3.15
N LEU A 85 12.51 -5.30 3.68
CA LEU A 85 11.39 -4.63 3.03
C LEU A 85 11.65 -3.12 2.88
N TRP A 86 12.18 -2.47 3.92
CA TRP A 86 12.56 -1.06 3.83
C TRP A 86 13.60 -0.81 2.75
N ARG A 87 14.68 -1.62 2.73
CA ARG A 87 15.74 -1.51 1.72
C ARG A 87 15.19 -1.72 0.32
N LEU A 88 14.31 -2.71 0.13
CA LEU A 88 13.65 -2.94 -1.16
C LEU A 88 12.88 -1.70 -1.60
N ILE A 89 12.03 -1.15 -0.74
CA ILE A 89 11.28 0.07 -1.07
C ILE A 89 12.25 1.20 -1.42
N GLU A 90 13.29 1.42 -0.62
CA GLU A 90 14.27 2.48 -0.83
C GLU A 90 15.05 2.34 -2.14
N SER A 91 15.49 1.13 -2.50
CA SER A 91 16.22 0.83 -3.74
C SER A 91 15.36 1.00 -4.99
N TYR A 92 14.08 0.68 -4.91
CA TYR A 92 13.16 0.81 -6.04
C TYR A 92 12.64 2.25 -6.24
N VAL A 93 12.89 3.18 -5.33
CA VAL A 93 12.44 4.57 -5.48
C VAL A 93 13.51 5.40 -6.18
N PRO A 94 13.18 6.03 -7.34
CA PRO A 94 14.16 6.84 -8.05
C PRO A 94 14.78 7.94 -7.18
N GLU A 95 16.07 8.20 -7.37
CA GLU A 95 16.78 9.25 -6.62
C GLU A 95 16.49 10.66 -7.19
N GLY A 96 16.26 10.74 -8.50
CA GLY A 96 16.01 11.96 -9.25
C GLY A 96 15.21 11.70 -10.53
N SER A 97 14.86 12.76 -11.26
CA SER A 97 14.22 12.65 -12.58
C SER A 97 15.21 12.24 -13.68
N ASP A 98 16.51 12.33 -13.40
CA ASP A 98 17.63 11.88 -14.22
C ASP A 98 18.14 10.48 -13.84
N ASP A 99 17.32 9.72 -13.09
CA ASP A 99 17.63 8.35 -12.70
C ASP A 99 17.68 7.44 -13.94
N VAL A 100 18.90 7.09 -14.30
CA VAL A 100 19.27 6.34 -15.50
C VAL A 100 18.65 4.95 -15.52
N GLU A 101 18.54 4.31 -14.36
CA GLU A 101 17.99 2.96 -14.24
C GLU A 101 16.51 2.97 -14.61
N TRP A 102 15.75 3.93 -14.05
CA TRP A 102 14.34 4.11 -14.35
C TRP A 102 14.09 4.53 -15.78
N MET A 103 14.95 5.35 -16.39
CA MET A 103 14.86 5.67 -17.81
C MET A 103 14.95 4.41 -18.70
N LEU A 104 15.90 3.51 -18.39
CA LEU A 104 16.07 2.25 -19.12
C LEU A 104 14.84 1.34 -18.98
N TRP A 105 14.29 1.21 -17.78
CA TRP A 105 13.09 0.42 -17.52
C TRP A 105 11.86 0.97 -18.25
N ILE A 106 11.64 2.28 -18.19
CA ILE A 106 10.51 2.94 -18.86
C ILE A 106 10.58 2.74 -20.38
N ASP A 107 11.76 2.93 -20.97
CA ASP A 107 11.95 2.68 -22.40
C ASP A 107 11.75 1.20 -22.76
N ALA A 108 12.25 0.28 -21.93
CA ALA A 108 12.11 -1.16 -22.15
C ALA A 108 10.63 -1.58 -22.10
N TRP A 109 9.84 -1.07 -21.16
CA TRP A 109 8.39 -1.29 -21.13
C TRP A 109 7.71 -0.70 -22.37
N GLY A 110 8.10 0.49 -22.81
CA GLY A 110 7.59 1.10 -24.04
C GLY A 110 7.88 0.26 -25.29
N GLU A 111 9.09 -0.32 -25.36
CA GLU A 111 9.54 -1.20 -26.45
C GLU A 111 8.87 -2.59 -26.39
N ALA A 112 8.66 -3.14 -25.20
CA ALA A 112 7.98 -4.42 -24.96
C ALA A 112 6.55 -4.46 -25.52
N LEU A 113 5.89 -3.31 -25.65
CA LEU A 113 4.56 -3.22 -26.28
C LEU A 113 4.57 -3.57 -27.77
N ARG A 114 5.74 -3.54 -28.44
CA ARG A 114 5.87 -3.71 -29.90
C ARG A 114 6.86 -4.80 -30.29
N ASN A 115 7.80 -5.13 -29.41
CA ASN A 115 8.89 -6.05 -29.68
C ASN A 115 8.75 -7.33 -28.83
N PRO A 116 8.45 -8.50 -29.46
CA PRO A 116 8.23 -9.76 -28.73
C PRO A 116 9.42 -10.23 -27.91
N LEU A 117 10.66 -9.97 -28.39
CA LEU A 117 11.88 -10.36 -27.68
C LEU A 117 12.01 -9.53 -26.40
N MET A 118 11.86 -8.20 -26.50
CA MET A 118 11.87 -7.31 -25.34
C MET A 118 10.74 -7.66 -24.37
N LYS A 119 9.54 -7.94 -24.88
CA LYS A 119 8.38 -8.35 -24.07
C LYS A 119 8.68 -9.56 -23.19
N SER A 120 9.27 -10.60 -23.78
CA SER A 120 9.61 -11.82 -23.03
C SER A 120 10.63 -11.53 -21.92
N ILE A 121 11.64 -10.71 -22.20
CA ILE A 121 12.70 -10.38 -21.24
C ILE A 121 12.14 -9.51 -20.11
N SER A 122 11.46 -8.41 -20.44
CA SER A 122 10.86 -7.52 -19.45
C SER A 122 9.87 -8.26 -18.55
N GLN A 123 9.01 -9.12 -19.11
CA GLN A 123 8.07 -9.92 -18.32
C GLN A 123 8.78 -10.87 -17.33
N GLN A 124 9.89 -11.49 -17.74
CA GLN A 124 10.66 -12.37 -16.87
C GLN A 124 11.32 -11.60 -15.72
N LEU A 125 11.84 -10.41 -15.99
CA LEU A 125 12.48 -9.58 -14.98
C LEU A 125 11.46 -8.99 -14.00
N ASP A 126 10.31 -8.51 -14.48
CA ASP A 126 9.20 -8.06 -13.62
C ASP A 126 8.72 -9.19 -12.69
N GLU A 127 8.56 -10.41 -13.23
CA GLU A 127 8.18 -11.59 -12.43
C GLU A 127 9.25 -11.95 -11.39
N GLN A 128 10.53 -11.80 -11.73
CA GLN A 128 11.64 -12.01 -10.78
C GLN A 128 11.57 -11.00 -9.63
N SER A 129 11.38 -9.72 -9.93
CA SER A 129 11.23 -8.65 -8.93
C SER A 129 10.09 -8.93 -7.96
N ILE A 130 8.93 -9.33 -8.48
CA ILE A 130 7.78 -9.68 -7.64
C ILE A 130 8.05 -10.93 -6.80
N THR A 131 8.68 -11.95 -7.38
CA THR A 131 9.06 -13.18 -6.67
C THR A 131 10.04 -12.89 -5.54
N PHE A 132 10.96 -11.95 -5.73
CA PHE A 132 11.90 -11.54 -4.71
C PHE A 132 11.21 -10.81 -3.55
N LEU A 133 10.35 -9.84 -3.83
CA LEU A 133 9.56 -9.18 -2.79
C LEU A 133 8.63 -10.16 -2.05
N GLU A 134 8.01 -11.09 -2.77
CA GLU A 134 7.23 -12.17 -2.15
C GLU A 134 8.07 -12.97 -1.15
N ARG A 135 9.33 -13.28 -1.47
CA ARG A 135 10.25 -14.00 -0.58
C ARG A 135 10.50 -13.22 0.72
N VAL A 136 10.69 -11.91 0.63
CA VAL A 136 10.86 -11.04 1.81
C VAL A 136 9.60 -11.04 2.66
N LEU A 137 8.42 -10.93 2.05
CA LEU A 137 7.14 -10.95 2.76
C LEU A 137 6.89 -12.31 3.45
N ARG A 138 7.18 -13.42 2.76
CA ARG A 138 7.09 -14.77 3.34
C ARG A 138 8.05 -14.95 4.50
N ARG A 139 9.31 -14.50 4.36
CA ARG A 139 10.28 -14.53 5.46
C ARG A 139 9.76 -13.79 6.69
N GLY A 140 9.17 -12.61 6.51
CA GLY A 140 8.63 -11.87 7.64
C GLY A 140 7.42 -12.55 8.29
N ASN A 141 6.60 -13.29 7.54
CA ASN A 141 5.57 -14.14 8.14
C ASN A 141 6.20 -15.30 8.94
N ASP A 142 7.20 -15.98 8.37
CA ASP A 142 7.87 -17.12 8.99
C ASP A 142 8.61 -16.73 10.28
N THR A 143 9.16 -15.51 10.34
CA THR A 143 9.79 -14.96 11.55
C THR A 143 8.80 -14.32 12.52
N GLY A 144 7.53 -14.20 12.14
CA GLY A 144 6.49 -13.53 12.94
C GLY A 144 6.61 -12.00 12.96
N GLU A 145 7.47 -11.41 12.14
CA GLU A 145 7.59 -9.95 11.97
C GLU A 145 6.37 -9.37 11.23
N PHE A 146 5.81 -10.10 10.27
CA PHE A 146 4.70 -9.66 9.42
C PHE A 146 3.44 -10.51 9.63
N ARG A 147 2.31 -9.92 9.27
CA ARG A 147 1.01 -10.55 9.07
C ARG A 147 0.54 -10.28 7.63
N CYS A 148 1.22 -10.88 6.66
CA CYS A 148 0.90 -10.74 5.25
C CYS A 148 0.14 -11.98 4.74
N GLU A 149 -1.18 -11.89 4.58
CA GLU A 149 -2.01 -13.06 4.23
C GLU A 149 -1.73 -13.59 2.82
N GLN A 150 -1.44 -12.70 1.87
CA GLN A 150 -1.28 -13.05 0.45
C GLN A 150 0.04 -12.51 -0.12
N PRO A 151 1.20 -13.05 0.29
CA PRO A 151 2.53 -12.50 -0.05
C PRO A 151 2.73 -12.21 -1.54
N ARG A 152 2.28 -13.11 -2.44
CA ARG A 152 2.41 -12.91 -3.91
C ARG A 152 1.60 -11.72 -4.42
N LEU A 153 0.35 -11.55 -3.93
CA LEU A 153 -0.50 -10.43 -4.35
C LEU A 153 -0.08 -9.12 -3.69
N SER A 154 0.35 -9.16 -2.44
CA SER A 154 0.91 -8.02 -1.72
C SER A 154 2.18 -7.51 -2.42
N ALA A 155 3.08 -8.43 -2.81
CA ALA A 155 4.26 -8.10 -3.60
C ALA A 155 3.87 -7.43 -4.92
N MET A 156 2.94 -8.03 -5.67
CA MET A 156 2.43 -7.45 -6.92
C MET A 156 1.86 -6.04 -6.73
N ARG A 157 1.08 -5.79 -5.67
CA ARG A 157 0.51 -4.46 -5.40
C ARG A 157 1.57 -3.42 -5.04
N ILE A 158 2.55 -3.81 -4.23
CA ILE A 158 3.66 -2.93 -3.86
C ILE A 158 4.50 -2.58 -5.09
N THR A 159 4.89 -3.57 -5.90
CA THR A 159 5.65 -3.36 -7.15
C THR A 159 4.85 -2.49 -8.12
N ALA A 160 3.58 -2.78 -8.37
CA ALA A 160 2.75 -1.95 -9.27
C ALA A 160 2.61 -0.49 -8.80
N MET A 161 2.58 -0.25 -7.48
CA MET A 161 2.55 1.10 -6.93
C MET A 161 3.89 1.82 -7.12
N ILE A 162 5.01 1.11 -6.92
CA ILE A 162 6.36 1.61 -7.19
C ILE A 162 6.44 2.03 -8.66
N ASP A 163 6.16 1.12 -9.58
CA ASP A 163 6.28 1.35 -11.02
C ASP A 163 5.45 2.55 -11.47
N GLY A 164 4.19 2.61 -11.05
CA GLY A 164 3.29 3.70 -11.40
C GLY A 164 3.76 5.05 -10.88
N LEU A 165 4.22 5.12 -9.62
CA LEU A 165 4.70 6.37 -9.03
C LEU A 165 6.09 6.78 -9.55
N ALA A 166 6.95 5.82 -9.85
CA ALA A 166 8.27 6.06 -10.42
C ALA A 166 8.16 6.65 -11.82
N VAL A 167 7.24 6.15 -12.67
CA VAL A 167 6.93 6.77 -13.97
C VAL A 167 6.48 8.22 -13.80
N GLN A 168 5.56 8.50 -12.85
CA GLN A 168 5.11 9.87 -12.59
C GLN A 168 6.25 10.77 -12.09
N PHE A 169 7.12 10.25 -11.24
CA PHE A 169 8.26 10.98 -10.69
C PHE A 169 9.31 11.30 -11.76
N ALA A 170 9.64 10.32 -12.62
CA ALA A 170 10.64 10.47 -13.67
C ALA A 170 10.13 11.35 -14.83
N ALA A 171 8.88 11.17 -15.26
CA ALA A 171 8.33 11.87 -16.42
C ALA A 171 7.85 13.30 -16.12
N HIS A 172 7.54 13.62 -14.86
CA HIS A 172 6.92 14.89 -14.48
C HIS A 172 7.61 15.53 -13.27
N GLU A 173 8.53 16.46 -13.56
CA GLU A 173 9.25 17.19 -12.52
C GLU A 173 8.28 17.93 -11.57
N GLY A 174 8.39 17.62 -10.27
CA GLY A 174 7.65 18.30 -9.21
C GLY A 174 6.20 17.87 -8.99
N VAL A 175 5.62 16.99 -9.83
CA VAL A 175 4.25 16.48 -9.65
C VAL A 175 4.17 15.55 -8.44
N VAL A 176 5.11 14.62 -8.32
CA VAL A 176 5.27 13.77 -7.15
C VAL A 176 6.58 14.13 -6.47
N LYS A 177 6.54 14.45 -5.17
CA LYS A 177 7.78 14.63 -4.41
C LYS A 177 8.27 13.28 -3.92
N ARG A 178 9.59 13.04 -3.93
CA ARG A 178 10.19 11.79 -3.41
C ARG A 178 9.71 11.45 -2.00
N LYS A 179 9.55 12.47 -1.13
CA LYS A 179 9.03 12.30 0.23
C LYS A 179 7.58 11.79 0.26
N GLU A 180 6.75 12.21 -0.69
CA GLU A 180 5.35 11.76 -0.80
C GLU A 180 5.30 10.33 -1.33
N LEU A 181 6.08 10.02 -2.36
CA LEU A 181 6.26 8.67 -2.89
C LEU A 181 6.68 7.69 -1.78
N MET A 182 7.75 8.00 -1.05
CA MET A 182 8.21 7.19 0.09
C MET A 182 7.19 7.07 1.23
N ARG A 183 6.33 8.07 1.43
CA ARG A 183 5.26 8.00 2.43
C ARG A 183 4.15 7.04 1.96
N THR A 184 3.74 7.15 0.71
CA THR A 184 2.71 6.29 0.11
C THR A 184 3.15 4.83 0.11
N LEU A 185 4.39 4.54 -0.31
CA LEU A 185 4.91 3.18 -0.32
C LEU A 185 5.02 2.58 1.08
N ARG A 186 5.47 3.36 2.08
CA ARG A 186 5.46 2.90 3.49
C ARG A 186 4.06 2.61 4.00
N ALA A 187 3.09 3.46 3.69
CA ALA A 187 1.71 3.25 4.12
C ALA A 187 1.12 1.96 3.50
N LEU A 188 1.38 1.73 2.22
CA LEU A 188 0.98 0.49 1.55
C LEU A 188 1.70 -0.72 2.14
N ALA A 189 3.01 -0.68 2.28
CA ALA A 189 3.78 -1.78 2.84
C ALA A 189 3.36 -2.11 4.28
N ALA A 190 3.03 -1.11 5.09
CA ALA A 190 2.51 -1.27 6.43
C ALA A 190 1.15 -1.97 6.43
N PHE A 191 0.25 -1.53 5.55
CA PHE A 191 -1.03 -2.19 5.34
C PHE A 191 -0.88 -3.66 4.92
N GLU A 192 0.01 -3.96 3.97
CA GLU A 192 0.23 -5.31 3.45
C GLU A 192 0.91 -6.26 4.44
N THR A 193 1.66 -5.72 5.40
CA THR A 193 2.41 -6.50 6.40
C THR A 193 1.80 -6.49 7.78
N GLY A 194 0.76 -5.69 8.03
CA GLY A 194 0.18 -5.50 9.36
C GLY A 194 1.08 -4.72 10.33
N LEU A 195 2.08 -4.01 9.82
CA LEU A 195 2.96 -3.11 10.60
C LEU A 195 2.38 -1.70 10.69
N SER A 196 2.94 -0.86 11.57
CA SER A 196 2.77 0.59 11.49
C SER A 196 3.69 1.17 10.41
N PRO A 197 3.30 2.25 9.68
CA PRO A 197 4.21 2.95 8.77
C PRO A 197 5.52 3.42 9.42
N ASP A 198 5.51 3.68 10.73
CA ASP A 198 6.69 4.10 11.49
C ASP A 198 7.66 2.94 11.81
N ASP A 199 7.18 1.69 11.73
CA ASP A 199 8.00 0.49 11.95
C ASP A 199 8.80 0.12 10.70
N ILE A 200 8.35 0.56 9.52
CA ILE A 200 9.03 0.35 8.23
C ILE A 200 10.09 1.45 8.03
N ARG A 201 11.24 1.26 8.66
CA ARG A 201 12.41 2.16 8.60
C ARG A 201 13.71 1.38 8.72
N ASP A 202 14.82 1.97 8.26
CA ASP A 202 16.16 1.42 8.50
C ASP A 202 16.41 1.29 10.01
N GLY A 203 16.67 0.05 10.45
CA GLY A 203 17.00 -0.30 11.84
C GLY A 203 18.26 0.37 12.37
N ARG A 204 19.01 1.13 11.55
CA ARG A 204 20.16 1.94 12.00
C ARG A 204 19.80 3.06 12.99
N ARG A 205 18.53 3.46 13.14
CA ARG A 205 18.11 4.40 14.21
C ARG A 205 17.45 3.69 15.39
N ASN A 206 18.27 3.43 16.41
CA ASN A 206 17.92 3.15 17.81
C ASN A 206 17.16 1.84 18.11
N THR A 207 17.90 0.75 18.28
CA THR A 207 17.58 -0.24 19.32
C THR A 207 18.19 0.21 20.64
N LYS A 208 17.51 1.10 21.37
CA LYS A 208 17.71 1.18 22.82
C LYS A 208 16.57 0.37 23.45
N PRO A 209 16.85 -0.71 24.18
CA PRO A 209 15.82 -1.47 24.87
C PRO A 209 15.12 -0.53 25.84
N LEU A 210 13.81 -0.39 25.72
CA LEU A 210 12.99 0.28 26.73
C LEU A 210 12.96 -0.62 27.97
N THR A 211 13.94 -0.45 28.85
CA THR A 211 13.85 -0.91 30.24
C THR A 211 12.73 -0.14 30.93
N PRO A 212 11.78 -0.81 31.61
CA PRO A 212 10.69 -0.14 32.30
C PRO A 212 11.24 0.60 33.52
N LYS A 213 11.23 1.93 33.49
CA LYS A 213 11.43 2.75 34.69
C LYS A 213 10.09 3.05 35.33
N SER A 214 9.92 2.50 36.52
CA SER A 214 8.91 2.85 37.51
C SER A 214 8.85 4.37 37.70
N ALA A 215 7.71 4.99 37.40
CA ALA A 215 7.41 6.36 37.79
C ALA A 215 5.91 6.48 38.09
N THR A 216 5.63 6.39 39.40
CA THR A 216 4.58 7.06 40.18
C THR A 216 3.26 7.38 39.47
N VAL A 217 2.29 6.51 39.74
CA VAL A 217 0.85 6.76 39.60
C VAL A 217 0.47 7.99 40.44
N ALA A 218 0.04 9.06 39.77
CA ALA A 218 -0.77 10.11 40.38
C ALA A 218 -2.16 10.03 39.73
N ASN A 219 -3.13 9.76 40.60
CA ASN A 219 -4.58 9.69 40.38
C ASN A 219 -5.11 10.50 39.19
N ASN A 220 -5.72 9.77 38.26
CA ASN A 220 -7.05 10.10 37.71
C ASN A 220 -7.71 8.80 37.27
N ALA A 221 -8.05 7.98 38.26
CA ALA A 221 -8.92 6.82 38.12
C ALA A 221 -10.38 7.28 38.31
N ALA A 222 -11.01 7.67 37.22
CA ALA A 222 -12.47 7.62 37.06
C ALA A 222 -12.80 7.61 35.56
N ASN A 223 -13.37 6.50 35.07
CA ASN A 223 -13.93 6.27 33.73
C ASN A 223 -13.03 5.81 32.56
N ALA A 224 -12.15 4.84 32.78
CA ALA A 224 -11.69 3.98 31.69
C ALA A 224 -11.98 2.51 32.05
N GLN A 225 -13.10 1.98 31.57
CA GLN A 225 -13.29 0.53 31.50
C GLN A 225 -12.20 -0.03 30.58
N ALA A 226 -11.38 -0.92 31.12
CA ALA A 226 -10.31 -1.60 30.40
C ALA A 226 -10.89 -2.39 29.23
N THR A 227 -10.62 -1.95 27.99
CA THR A 227 -10.87 -2.72 26.77
C THR A 227 -9.72 -3.70 26.58
N THR A 228 -10.00 -4.98 26.81
CA THR A 228 -9.06 -6.11 26.74
C THR A 228 -8.88 -6.70 25.33
N GLY A 229 -9.35 -6.02 24.28
CA GLY A 229 -9.35 -6.56 22.92
C GLY A 229 -8.02 -6.39 22.18
N THR A 230 -7.73 -7.33 21.27
CA THR A 230 -6.58 -7.29 20.34
C THR A 230 -6.99 -6.73 18.97
N ALA A 231 -6.05 -6.54 18.03
CA ALA A 231 -6.43 -6.20 16.65
C ALA A 231 -7.31 -7.30 16.03
N PRO A 232 -8.33 -6.96 15.20
CA PRO A 232 -9.18 -7.94 14.52
C PRO A 232 -8.38 -8.84 13.56
N THR A 233 -8.90 -10.05 13.31
CA THR A 233 -8.52 -10.82 12.11
C THR A 233 -9.02 -10.12 10.83
N ALA A 234 -8.45 -10.41 9.65
CA ALA A 234 -8.88 -9.76 8.41
C ALA A 234 -10.35 -10.01 8.08
N ILE A 235 -10.86 -11.22 8.35
CA ILE A 235 -12.28 -11.56 8.17
C ILE A 235 -13.16 -10.69 9.08
N THR A 236 -12.78 -10.54 10.34
CA THR A 236 -13.52 -9.71 11.30
C THR A 236 -13.43 -8.23 10.96
N ASP A 237 -12.25 -7.72 10.58
CA ASP A 237 -12.07 -6.34 10.14
C ASP A 237 -12.92 -6.04 8.91
N ALA A 238 -12.89 -6.91 7.89
CA ALA A 238 -13.73 -6.78 6.70
C ALA A 238 -15.23 -6.78 7.05
N ALA A 239 -15.67 -7.67 7.94
CA ALA A 239 -17.06 -7.75 8.37
C ALA A 239 -17.51 -6.49 9.15
N LEU A 240 -16.67 -5.96 10.04
CA LEU A 240 -16.94 -4.72 10.78
C LEU A 240 -16.95 -3.49 9.86
N ARG A 241 -16.04 -3.41 8.88
CA ARG A 241 -16.06 -2.34 7.87
C ARG A 241 -17.28 -2.42 6.97
N GLN A 242 -17.67 -3.62 6.56
CA GLN A 242 -18.88 -3.84 5.78
C GLN A 242 -20.12 -3.42 6.58
N LEU A 243 -20.19 -3.76 7.87
CA LEU A 243 -21.24 -3.29 8.79
C LEU A 243 -21.33 -1.76 8.80
N LEU A 244 -20.20 -1.05 8.97
CA LEU A 244 -20.17 0.41 8.94
C LEU A 244 -20.68 0.98 7.61
N ALA A 245 -20.28 0.38 6.49
CA ALA A 245 -20.71 0.80 5.15
C ALA A 245 -22.22 0.60 4.94
N ILE A 246 -22.77 -0.55 5.35
CA ILE A 246 -24.21 -0.83 5.25
C ILE A 246 -25.02 0.15 6.10
N VAL A 247 -24.57 0.42 7.33
CA VAL A 247 -25.22 1.37 8.24
C VAL A 247 -25.19 2.80 7.69
N ALA A 248 -24.06 3.23 7.12
CA ALA A 248 -23.93 4.54 6.49
C ALA A 248 -24.81 4.68 5.23
N ASP A 249 -24.90 3.65 4.40
CA ASP A 249 -25.77 3.63 3.23
C ASP A 249 -27.26 3.64 3.62
N ALA A 250 -27.65 2.89 4.65
CA ALA A 250 -29.01 2.91 5.17
C ALA A 250 -29.39 4.29 5.71
N GLN A 251 -28.48 4.99 6.40
CA GLN A 251 -28.66 6.38 6.84
C GLN A 251 -28.86 7.32 5.65
N LEU A 252 -28.04 7.19 4.61
CA LEU A 252 -28.13 8.02 3.41
C LEU A 252 -29.48 7.85 2.69
N ARG A 253 -30.00 6.62 2.62
CA ARG A 253 -31.27 6.28 1.98
C ARG A 253 -32.50 6.50 2.86
N GLY A 254 -32.32 6.83 4.14
CA GLY A 254 -33.42 6.89 5.10
C GLY A 254 -34.08 5.52 5.37
N ASP A 255 -33.34 4.42 5.15
CA ASP A 255 -33.84 3.05 5.31
C ASP A 255 -33.69 2.57 6.76
N VAL A 256 -34.68 2.91 7.58
CA VAL A 256 -34.71 2.53 9.00
C VAL A 256 -34.73 1.02 9.22
N SER A 257 -35.33 0.25 8.30
CA SER A 257 -35.44 -1.20 8.44
C SER A 257 -34.08 -1.86 8.31
N THR A 258 -33.33 -1.51 7.26
CA THR A 258 -31.96 -2.02 7.08
C THR A 258 -31.05 -1.50 8.17
N TRP A 259 -31.21 -0.25 8.61
CA TRP A 259 -30.41 0.31 9.69
C TRP A 259 -30.62 -0.48 11.00
N LEU A 260 -31.87 -0.68 11.44
CA LEU A 260 -32.19 -1.41 12.68
C LEU A 260 -31.78 -2.89 12.64
N ALA A 261 -31.80 -3.53 11.47
CA ALA A 261 -31.35 -4.92 11.32
C ALA A 261 -29.87 -5.13 11.68
N HIS A 262 -29.08 -4.06 11.71
CA HIS A 262 -27.64 -4.08 12.02
C HIS A 262 -27.31 -3.61 13.45
N TRP A 263 -28.35 -3.46 14.29
CA TRP A 263 -28.22 -3.19 15.72
C TRP A 263 -28.68 -4.40 16.54
N LEU A 264 -28.14 -4.54 17.75
CA LEU A 264 -28.75 -5.41 18.75
C LEU A 264 -30.13 -4.89 19.14
N ALA A 265 -31.06 -5.80 19.45
CA ALA A 265 -32.37 -5.45 19.99
C ALA A 265 -32.29 -4.62 21.29
N THR A 266 -31.18 -4.74 22.04
CA THR A 266 -30.85 -3.98 23.25
C THR A 266 -29.91 -2.80 22.98
N GLY A 267 -29.76 -2.38 21.72
CA GLY A 267 -28.81 -1.36 21.29
C GLY A 267 -28.93 -0.04 22.06
N ASP A 268 -27.79 0.62 22.29
CA ASP A 268 -27.68 1.88 23.04
C ASP A 268 -27.02 2.98 22.19
N LEU A 269 -27.75 4.04 21.84
CA LEU A 269 -27.25 5.15 21.03
C LEU A 269 -27.27 6.46 21.81
N GLN A 270 -26.12 7.09 21.95
CA GLN A 270 -25.96 8.42 22.54
C GLN A 270 -25.51 9.43 21.47
N MET A 271 -26.27 10.51 21.30
CA MET A 271 -25.99 11.58 20.34
C MET A 271 -25.36 12.79 21.03
N SER A 272 -24.62 13.61 20.29
CA SER A 272 -23.97 14.82 20.84
C SER A 272 -24.95 15.92 21.25
N ASP A 273 -26.20 15.87 20.77
CA ASP A 273 -27.26 16.82 21.18
C ASP A 273 -27.93 16.41 22.51
N GLY A 274 -27.41 15.38 23.19
CA GLY A 274 -27.94 14.84 24.44
C GLY A 274 -29.05 13.79 24.24
N SER A 275 -29.47 13.50 23.01
CA SER A 275 -30.44 12.43 22.75
C SER A 275 -29.86 11.07 23.11
N HIS A 276 -30.66 10.24 23.77
CA HIS A 276 -30.30 8.87 24.15
C HIS A 276 -31.43 7.92 23.75
N ALA A 277 -31.08 6.82 23.11
CA ALA A 277 -32.03 5.79 22.70
C ALA A 277 -31.55 4.41 23.15
N LYS A 278 -32.47 3.64 23.72
CA LYS A 278 -32.27 2.23 24.07
C LYS A 278 -33.35 1.34 23.48
N GLY A 279 -32.90 0.28 22.82
CA GLY A 279 -33.76 -0.69 22.17
C GLY A 279 -34.37 -0.21 20.86
N THR A 280 -34.91 -1.15 20.10
CA THR A 280 -35.32 -0.96 18.69
C THR A 280 -36.30 0.20 18.47
N ASP A 281 -37.31 0.37 19.33
CA ASP A 281 -38.32 1.42 19.16
C ASP A 281 -37.72 2.83 19.30
N GLN A 282 -36.93 3.07 20.36
CA GLN A 282 -36.29 4.38 20.58
C GLN A 282 -35.20 4.67 19.55
N LEU A 283 -34.52 3.63 19.07
CA LEU A 283 -33.56 3.72 17.97
C LEU A 283 -34.26 4.15 16.67
N ALA A 284 -35.45 3.62 16.38
CA ALA A 284 -36.26 4.01 15.23
C ALA A 284 -36.69 5.49 15.30
N ASP A 285 -37.17 5.93 16.47
CA ASP A 285 -37.56 7.32 16.70
C ASP A 285 -36.38 8.30 16.51
N THR A 286 -35.21 7.91 17.06
CA THR A 286 -33.97 8.69 16.91
C THR A 286 -33.51 8.71 15.45
N PHE A 287 -33.61 7.59 14.75
CA PHE A 287 -33.29 7.54 13.33
C PHE A 287 -34.18 8.50 12.52
N ALA A 288 -35.49 8.48 12.73
CA ALA A 288 -36.42 9.39 12.04
C ALA A 288 -36.11 10.87 12.34
N LYS A 289 -35.71 11.19 13.58
CA LYS A 289 -35.31 12.54 13.99
C LYS A 289 -34.05 13.03 13.27
N HIS A 290 -33.05 12.16 13.07
CA HIS A 290 -31.73 12.55 12.58
C HIS A 290 -31.45 12.25 11.09
N TYR A 291 -32.10 11.24 10.50
CA TYR A 291 -31.78 10.69 9.18
C TYR A 291 -33.00 10.50 8.25
N SER A 292 -34.10 11.23 8.48
CA SER A 292 -35.32 11.14 7.66
C SER A 292 -35.12 11.62 6.22
N ALA A 293 -35.94 11.09 5.29
CA ALA A 293 -35.85 11.29 3.83
C ALA A 293 -35.83 12.76 3.36
N ASP A 294 -36.31 13.70 4.16
CA ASP A 294 -36.28 15.14 3.86
C ASP A 294 -34.87 15.76 4.05
N ARG A 295 -33.89 14.96 4.49
CA ARG A 295 -32.49 15.32 4.72
C ARG A 295 -31.59 14.14 4.39
N TRP A 296 -30.68 14.30 3.44
CA TRP A 296 -29.62 13.30 3.27
C TRP A 296 -28.42 13.64 4.15
N THR A 297 -27.80 12.60 4.71
CA THR A 297 -26.50 12.66 5.39
C THR A 297 -25.63 11.56 4.79
N LEU A 298 -24.54 11.95 4.14
CA LEU A 298 -23.49 11.05 3.69
C LEU A 298 -22.41 11.01 4.77
N GLN A 299 -22.18 9.83 5.33
CA GLN A 299 -21.14 9.60 6.32
C GLN A 299 -20.00 8.79 5.70
N SER A 300 -18.81 9.37 5.65
CA SER A 300 -17.59 8.72 5.11
C SER A 300 -16.63 8.40 6.27
N PRO A 301 -16.37 7.12 6.56
CA PRO A 301 -15.33 6.73 7.51
C PRO A 301 -13.94 7.05 6.98
N GLU A 302 -13.15 7.82 7.74
CA GLU A 302 -11.79 8.24 7.35
C GLU A 302 -10.73 7.43 8.11
N VAL A 303 -10.89 7.33 9.43
CA VAL A 303 -9.97 6.60 10.32
C VAL A 303 -10.79 5.61 11.13
N VAL A 304 -10.49 4.33 10.99
CA VAL A 304 -11.22 3.22 11.62
C VAL A 304 -10.26 2.40 12.43
N LEU A 305 -10.47 2.33 13.75
CA LEU A 305 -9.69 1.52 14.67
C LEU A 305 -10.61 0.55 15.39
N PHE A 306 -10.35 -0.76 15.28
CA PHE A 306 -11.07 -1.79 16.00
C PHE A 306 -10.18 -2.50 17.02
N SER A 307 -10.79 -2.90 18.13
CA SER A 307 -10.21 -3.81 19.12
C SER A 307 -11.23 -4.90 19.41
N VAL A 308 -10.84 -6.15 19.25
CA VAL A 308 -11.72 -7.32 19.17
C VAL A 308 -11.26 -8.41 20.13
N ASP A 309 -12.23 -9.03 20.78
CA ASP A 309 -12.09 -10.35 21.38
C ASP A 309 -12.82 -11.37 20.49
N GLU A 310 -12.07 -12.08 19.67
CA GLU A 310 -12.60 -13.05 18.70
C GLU A 310 -13.29 -14.23 19.39
N THR A 311 -12.84 -14.59 20.60
CA THR A 311 -13.39 -15.73 21.35
C THR A 311 -14.72 -15.35 21.99
N ALA A 312 -14.80 -14.15 22.57
CA ALA A 312 -16.03 -13.61 23.12
C ALA A 312 -17.00 -13.10 22.05
N GLY A 313 -16.55 -12.93 20.80
CA GLY A 313 -17.36 -12.34 19.73
C GLY A 313 -17.74 -10.89 20.04
N THR A 314 -16.87 -10.14 20.71
CA THR A 314 -17.10 -8.73 21.06
C THR A 314 -16.04 -7.84 20.44
N ALA A 315 -16.41 -6.60 20.12
CA ALA A 315 -15.48 -5.63 19.58
C ALA A 315 -15.82 -4.21 20.03
N THR A 316 -14.82 -3.34 19.96
CA THR A 316 -14.97 -1.90 20.12
C THR A 316 -14.39 -1.20 18.89
N GLY A 317 -14.99 -0.08 18.50
CA GLY A 317 -14.57 0.72 17.36
C GLY A 317 -14.44 2.18 17.73
N ARG A 318 -13.34 2.81 17.31
CA ARG A 318 -13.23 4.27 17.26
C ARG A 318 -13.15 4.67 15.80
N VAL A 319 -14.19 5.36 15.32
CA VAL A 319 -14.34 5.69 13.91
C VAL A 319 -14.47 7.19 13.74
N THR A 320 -13.50 7.83 13.10
CA THR A 320 -13.62 9.22 12.67
C THR A 320 -14.34 9.25 11.33
N VAL A 321 -15.42 10.02 11.27
CA VAL A 321 -16.25 10.18 10.07
C VAL A 321 -16.29 11.64 9.65
N THR A 322 -16.23 11.87 8.34
CA THR A 322 -16.66 13.12 7.72
C THR A 322 -18.10 12.97 7.30
N GLU A 323 -18.97 13.88 7.74
CA GLU A 323 -20.36 13.92 7.32
C GLU A 323 -20.61 15.11 6.40
N ARG A 324 -21.33 14.87 5.30
CA ARG A 324 -21.91 15.91 4.44
C ARG A 324 -23.42 15.77 4.50
N PHE A 325 -24.14 16.84 4.79
CA PHE A 325 -25.57 16.76 5.02
C PHE A 325 -26.32 17.97 4.48
N GLN A 326 -27.62 17.77 4.23
CA GLN A 326 -28.54 18.84 3.89
C GLN A 326 -29.42 19.22 5.09
N ARG A 327 -29.47 20.51 5.42
CA ARG A 327 -30.34 21.05 6.49
C ARG A 327 -31.79 21.13 6.00
N LYS A 328 -32.74 21.28 6.95
CA LYS A 328 -34.16 21.56 6.62
C LYS A 328 -34.35 22.79 5.71
N SER A 329 -33.44 23.75 5.77
CA SER A 329 -33.46 24.94 4.91
C SER A 329 -32.98 24.69 3.47
N GLY A 330 -32.54 23.48 3.15
CA GLY A 330 -31.90 23.12 1.88
C GLY A 330 -30.39 23.43 1.82
N ALA A 331 -29.84 24.17 2.79
CA ALA A 331 -28.42 24.49 2.86
C ALA A 331 -27.57 23.24 3.15
N LEU A 332 -26.43 23.15 2.46
CA LEU A 332 -25.44 22.09 2.67
C LEU A 332 -24.57 22.41 3.88
N GLY A 333 -24.18 21.39 4.63
CA GLY A 333 -23.24 21.46 5.72
C GLY A 333 -22.27 20.28 5.70
N SER A 334 -21.17 20.44 6.41
CA SER A 334 -20.25 19.36 6.72
C SER A 334 -19.86 19.43 8.19
N ARG A 335 -19.49 18.29 8.77
CA ARG A 335 -18.91 18.20 10.12
C ARG A 335 -18.05 16.95 10.23
N ILE A 336 -17.15 16.96 11.21
CA ILE A 336 -16.39 15.78 11.60
C ILE A 336 -16.95 15.26 12.93
N ALA A 337 -17.07 13.93 13.04
CA ALA A 337 -17.50 13.28 14.26
C ALA A 337 -16.66 12.02 14.54
N THR A 338 -16.67 11.60 15.80
CA THR A 338 -16.13 10.31 16.25
C THR A 338 -17.27 9.43 16.73
N LEU A 339 -17.34 8.22 16.19
CA LEU A 339 -18.20 7.13 16.66
C LEU A 339 -17.38 6.27 17.62
N HIS A 340 -17.85 6.15 18.86
CA HIS A 340 -17.33 5.19 19.83
C HIS A 340 -18.31 4.03 19.91
N ASP A 341 -18.01 2.96 19.19
CA ASP A 341 -18.89 1.83 18.99
C ASP A 341 -18.48 0.63 19.85
N ARG A 342 -19.48 -0.16 20.25
CA ARG A 342 -19.32 -1.53 20.71
C ARG A 342 -20.11 -2.44 19.78
N TYR A 343 -19.54 -3.59 19.46
CA TYR A 343 -20.14 -4.59 18.59
C TYR A 343 -20.18 -5.94 19.26
N GLU A 344 -21.18 -6.74 18.89
CA GLU A 344 -21.31 -8.13 19.30
C GLU A 344 -21.62 -8.99 18.06
N ARG A 345 -21.06 -10.20 18.02
CA ARG A 345 -21.24 -11.16 16.94
C ARG A 345 -22.54 -11.93 17.17
N GLY A 346 -23.54 -11.64 16.35
CA GLY A 346 -24.79 -12.39 16.30
C GLY A 346 -24.77 -13.53 15.26
N PRO A 347 -25.89 -14.26 15.11
CA PRO A 347 -26.00 -15.38 14.16
C PRO A 347 -25.80 -15.01 12.69
N GLN A 348 -26.11 -13.75 12.33
CA GLN A 348 -26.04 -13.24 10.95
C GLN A 348 -24.81 -12.36 10.69
N GLY A 349 -23.93 -12.18 11.69
CA GLY A 349 -22.75 -11.32 11.58
C GLY A 349 -22.61 -10.37 12.76
N TRP A 350 -21.72 -9.39 12.61
CA TRP A 350 -21.50 -8.35 13.62
C TRP A 350 -22.64 -7.34 13.65
N LEU A 351 -23.06 -6.97 14.85
CA LEU A 351 -24.13 -6.00 15.11
C LEU A 351 -23.62 -4.89 16.02
N ILE A 352 -24.17 -3.68 15.88
CA ILE A 352 -23.89 -2.56 16.79
C ILE A 352 -24.63 -2.79 18.10
N ALA A 353 -23.87 -2.95 19.19
CA ALA A 353 -24.40 -3.06 20.54
C ALA A 353 -24.57 -1.70 21.20
N ALA A 354 -23.62 -0.78 20.96
CA ALA A 354 -23.73 0.59 21.41
C ALA A 354 -22.96 1.54 20.50
N ARG A 355 -23.39 2.80 20.43
CA ARG A 355 -22.68 3.90 19.78
C ARG A 355 -22.80 5.16 20.60
N ARG A 356 -21.67 5.80 20.89
CA ARG A 356 -21.62 7.19 21.32
C ARG A 356 -21.10 8.05 20.17
N TYR A 357 -21.94 8.96 19.69
CA TYR A 357 -21.66 9.89 18.61
C TYR A 357 -21.19 11.23 19.19
N GLU A 358 -19.98 11.64 18.84
CA GLU A 358 -19.31 12.85 19.34
C GLU A 358 -18.91 13.76 18.17
N VAL A 359 -19.54 14.92 18.02
CA VAL A 359 -19.12 15.94 17.04
C VAL A 359 -17.85 16.62 17.52
N LEU A 360 -16.87 16.76 16.62
CA LEU A 360 -15.59 17.42 16.92
C LEU A 360 -15.57 18.91 16.52
N ASP A 361 -16.45 19.33 15.60
CA ASP A 361 -16.46 20.66 14.96
C ASP A 361 -17.81 21.39 15.07
#